data_AF-A0A956K471-F1
#
_entry.id   AF-A0A956K471-F1
#
_cell.length_a   1.000
_cell.length_b   1.000
_cell.length_c   1.000
_cell.angle_alpha   90.00
_cell.angle_beta   90.00
_cell.angle_gamma   90.00
#
_symmetry.space_group_name_H-M   'P 1'
#
loop_
_entity.id
_entity.type
_entity.pdbx_description
1 polymer ?
#
loop_
_entity_poly.entity_id
_entity_poly.type
_entity_poly.pdbx_seq_one_letter_code
_entity_poly.pdbx_strand_id
1 'polypeptide(L)'
;MRVAHSWILTLVLVACSGEPEPDTIQPGRTGAADAGPAPVEREGEPVARSEGESYFLAVPWQTGVQHCPDGNSQTWLNLRPTLGWVTTSGVDEAVLEPLMGKPVLARGRAASAPPSAPTPTGGQPCPMMQMRSDWVQTPRGIRIDRGHRVDIEHFEATSVRPLDELTVTLEEDRLLATLQNPLPFALTDLTLRMHYEGCYGKPGSTSIAAETVARLEPGQSLSHSFPVIAEHDEPGPRKGGSTRSHLASAIVLEVGGAESPEGAEVYVDLDVGLRNLGLRLECPDR
;
A
#
# COMPACT_ATOMS: atom_id res chain seq x y z
N MET A 1 -60.37 11.19 16.02
CA MET A 1 -60.39 10.53 14.70
C MET A 1 -59.28 9.50 14.67
N ARG A 2 -59.65 8.23 14.42
CA ARG A 2 -58.76 7.07 14.35
C ARG A 2 -58.24 6.91 12.93
N VAL A 3 -56.96 6.55 12.75
CA VAL A 3 -56.56 5.60 11.69
C VAL A 3 -55.39 4.76 12.20
N ALA A 4 -55.65 3.46 12.34
CA ALA A 4 -54.67 2.43 12.68
C ALA A 4 -54.02 1.91 11.39
N HIS A 5 -52.69 1.71 11.39
CA HIS A 5 -51.99 1.04 10.30
C HIS A 5 -51.70 -0.41 10.64
N SER A 6 -52.15 -1.26 9.73
CA SER A 6 -52.19 -2.71 9.78
C SER A 6 -50.83 -3.30 9.38
N TRP A 7 -50.33 -4.26 10.16
CA TRP A 7 -49.17 -5.07 9.82
C TRP A 7 -49.67 -6.37 9.15
N ILE A 8 -49.13 -6.72 7.98
CA ILE A 8 -49.36 -8.00 7.31
C ILE A 8 -48.06 -8.81 7.37
N LEU A 9 -48.09 -9.90 8.15
CA LEU A 9 -47.12 -10.99 8.12
C LEU A 9 -47.46 -11.91 6.94
N THR A 10 -46.47 -12.27 6.12
CA THR A 10 -46.61 -13.40 5.17
C THR A 10 -45.62 -14.49 5.58
N LEU A 11 -46.17 -15.63 5.98
CA LEU A 11 -45.49 -16.88 6.29
C LEU A 11 -45.52 -17.74 5.02
N VAL A 12 -44.37 -18.24 4.56
CA VAL A 12 -44.32 -19.30 3.54
C VAL A 12 -43.69 -20.53 4.17
N LEU A 13 -44.52 -21.54 4.41
CA LEU A 13 -44.16 -22.91 4.73
C LEU A 13 -44.00 -23.67 3.41
N VAL A 14 -42.84 -24.28 3.19
CA VAL A 14 -42.69 -25.38 2.24
C VAL A 14 -42.05 -26.55 2.98
N ALA A 15 -42.85 -27.59 3.19
CA ALA A 15 -42.40 -28.91 3.56
C ALA A 15 -42.95 -29.87 2.50
N CYS A 16 -42.09 -30.69 1.90
CA CYS A 16 -42.44 -32.02 1.42
C CYS A 16 -41.20 -32.91 1.41
N SER A 17 -41.40 -34.06 2.03
CA SER A 17 -40.56 -35.21 2.34
C SER A 17 -40.53 -36.24 1.21
N GLY A 18 -39.51 -37.12 1.20
CA GLY A 18 -39.67 -38.51 0.73
C GLY A 18 -38.57 -39.10 -0.17
N GLU A 19 -37.74 -39.95 0.44
CA GLU A 19 -36.81 -41.01 -0.05
C GLU A 19 -37.43 -42.02 -1.07
N PRO A 20 -36.70 -42.98 -1.71
CA PRO A 20 -35.50 -43.71 -1.20
C PRO A 20 -34.37 -44.10 -2.18
N GLU A 21 -33.27 -44.56 -1.56
CA GLU A 21 -32.15 -45.35 -2.11
C GLU A 21 -32.60 -46.57 -2.93
N PRO A 22 -31.72 -47.05 -3.84
CA PRO A 22 -31.28 -48.43 -3.65
C PRO A 22 -29.77 -48.68 -3.88
N ASP A 23 -29.36 -49.70 -3.13
CA ASP A 23 -28.14 -50.49 -3.11
C ASP A 23 -27.33 -50.70 -4.40
N THR A 24 -26.01 -50.58 -4.20
CA THR A 24 -24.96 -51.60 -4.45
C THR A 24 -24.81 -52.21 -5.86
N ILE A 25 -23.62 -52.04 -6.47
CA ILE A 25 -22.74 -53.09 -7.04
C ILE A 25 -21.40 -52.43 -7.45
N GLN A 26 -20.32 -52.77 -6.74
CA GLN A 26 -18.96 -52.85 -7.33
C GLN A 26 -18.84 -54.22 -7.99
N PRO A 27 -18.24 -54.35 -9.19
CA PRO A 27 -16.81 -54.67 -9.23
C PRO A 27 -16.09 -54.14 -10.49
N GLY A 28 -14.74 -54.06 -10.44
CA GLY A 28 -13.96 -53.98 -11.67
C GLY A 28 -12.59 -53.33 -11.53
N ARG A 29 -11.66 -54.03 -10.89
CA ARG A 29 -10.24 -53.69 -10.91
C ARG A 29 -9.63 -54.20 -12.24
N THR A 30 -9.40 -53.28 -13.16
CA THR A 30 -8.53 -53.39 -14.36
C THR A 30 -8.17 -51.96 -14.71
N GLY A 31 -6.95 -51.50 -14.91
CA GLY A 31 -5.66 -52.09 -15.23
C GLY A 31 -4.79 -50.87 -15.53
N ALA A 32 -3.52 -50.89 -15.12
CA ALA A 32 -2.60 -49.80 -15.33
C ALA A 32 -2.43 -49.49 -16.84
N ALA A 33 -2.53 -48.21 -17.20
CA ALA A 33 -2.03 -47.68 -18.45
C ALA A 33 -1.49 -46.27 -18.20
N ASP A 34 -0.19 -46.12 -18.44
CA ASP A 34 0.62 -44.90 -18.60
C ASP A 34 -0.11 -43.55 -18.45
N ALA A 35 0.01 -42.95 -17.27
CA ALA A 35 -0.01 -41.50 -17.15
C ALA A 35 1.44 -41.02 -17.25
N GLY A 36 1.83 -40.57 -18.45
CA GLY A 36 3.09 -39.87 -18.65
C GLY A 36 3.22 -38.66 -17.70
N PRO A 37 4.44 -38.19 -17.42
CA PRO A 37 4.64 -37.06 -16.53
C PRO A 37 3.82 -35.86 -17.03
N ALA A 38 3.02 -35.29 -16.14
CA ALA A 38 2.29 -34.06 -16.39
C ALA A 38 3.27 -33.00 -16.93
N PRO A 39 2.89 -32.21 -17.95
CA PRO A 39 3.72 -31.12 -18.41
C PRO A 39 3.95 -30.18 -17.23
N VAL A 40 5.20 -30.08 -16.79
CA VAL A 40 5.65 -29.03 -15.88
C VAL A 40 5.37 -27.74 -16.61
N GLU A 41 4.38 -26.97 -16.12
CA GLU A 41 4.19 -25.59 -16.53
C GLU A 41 5.55 -24.91 -16.35
N ARG A 42 6.19 -24.54 -17.47
CA ARG A 42 7.37 -23.71 -17.45
C ARG A 42 6.99 -22.45 -16.69
N GLU A 43 7.67 -22.20 -15.56
CA GLU A 43 7.79 -20.86 -14.99
C GLU A 43 8.04 -19.92 -16.17
N GLY A 44 7.11 -18.97 -16.35
CA GLY A 44 7.14 -18.04 -17.47
C GLY A 44 8.53 -17.43 -17.54
N GLU A 45 9.16 -17.56 -18.70
CA GLU A 45 10.41 -16.84 -18.97
C GLU A 45 10.18 -15.36 -18.63
N PRO A 46 11.12 -14.71 -17.92
CA PRO A 46 10.98 -13.29 -17.60
C PRO A 46 10.80 -12.54 -18.92
N VAL A 47 9.61 -11.95 -19.08
CA VAL A 47 9.25 -11.15 -20.25
C VAL A 47 10.38 -10.13 -20.44
N ALA A 48 11.04 -10.18 -21.60
CA ALA A 48 12.10 -9.25 -21.94
C ALA A 48 11.54 -7.82 -21.84
N ARG A 49 11.91 -7.12 -20.76
CA ARG A 49 11.45 -5.76 -20.48
C ARG A 49 11.96 -4.83 -21.57
N SER A 50 11.08 -3.98 -22.10
CA SER A 50 11.41 -2.98 -23.11
C SER A 50 12.49 -2.03 -22.62
N GLU A 51 13.35 -1.56 -23.53
CA GLU A 51 14.47 -0.65 -23.27
C GLU A 51 14.05 0.79 -22.87
N GLY A 52 12.79 1.00 -22.48
CA GLY A 52 12.24 2.30 -22.09
C GLY A 52 12.67 2.71 -20.68
N GLU A 53 12.84 4.03 -20.47
CA GLU A 53 13.09 4.60 -19.14
C GLU A 53 11.86 4.40 -18.23
N SER A 54 12.06 3.85 -17.04
CA SER A 54 11.03 3.71 -16.02
C SER A 54 10.99 4.92 -15.10
N TYR A 55 9.79 5.27 -14.63
CA TYR A 55 9.53 6.34 -13.68
C TYR A 55 9.02 5.76 -12.37
N PHE A 56 9.43 6.32 -11.24
CA PHE A 56 8.96 5.88 -9.92
C PHE A 56 8.56 7.08 -9.07
N LEU A 57 7.27 7.20 -8.76
CA LEU A 57 6.78 8.13 -7.74
C LEU A 57 6.76 7.41 -6.39
N ALA A 58 7.59 7.86 -5.46
CA ALA A 58 7.74 7.16 -4.19
C ALA A 58 8.22 8.07 -3.06
N VAL A 59 8.32 7.50 -1.85
CA VAL A 59 9.04 8.12 -0.72
C VAL A 59 10.35 7.36 -0.48
N PRO A 60 11.53 8.02 -0.56
CA PRO A 60 12.79 7.38 -0.25
C PRO A 60 12.86 7.00 1.22
N TRP A 61 13.39 5.81 1.46
CA TRP A 61 13.57 5.30 2.80
C TRP A 61 14.75 4.38 2.93
N GLN A 62 14.85 3.70 4.07
CA GLN A 62 15.86 2.69 4.31
C GLN A 62 15.22 1.41 4.84
N THR A 63 15.82 0.29 4.46
CA THR A 63 15.52 -1.04 5.01
C THR A 63 16.81 -1.67 5.53
N GLY A 64 16.68 -2.68 6.37
CA GLY A 64 17.79 -3.42 6.95
C GLY A 64 17.30 -4.54 7.83
N VAL A 65 18.23 -5.33 8.36
CA VAL A 65 17.96 -6.37 9.34
C VAL A 65 18.22 -5.81 10.72
N GLN A 66 17.18 -5.73 11.55
CA GLN A 66 17.32 -5.34 12.94
C GLN A 66 18.07 -6.44 13.71
N HIS A 67 19.06 -6.05 14.50
CA HIS A 67 19.91 -6.94 15.25
C HIS A 67 20.09 -6.44 16.68
N CYS A 68 19.95 -7.34 17.67
CA CYS A 68 20.00 -7.00 19.09
C CYS A 68 21.08 -7.84 19.79
N PRO A 69 22.36 -7.44 19.74
CA PRO A 69 23.48 -8.27 20.20
C PRO A 69 23.41 -8.64 21.69
N ASP A 70 22.84 -7.77 22.52
CA ASP A 70 22.69 -7.91 23.97
C ASP A 70 21.21 -7.96 24.42
N GLY A 71 20.28 -8.08 23.47
CA GLY A 71 18.84 -8.07 23.71
C GLY A 71 18.23 -6.70 24.04
N ASN A 72 19.03 -5.64 24.22
CA ASN A 72 18.57 -4.31 24.65
C ASN A 72 18.98 -3.19 23.69
N SER A 73 20.16 -3.29 23.07
CA SER A 73 20.64 -2.38 22.04
C SER A 73 20.12 -2.79 20.68
N GLN A 74 19.70 -1.83 19.86
CA GLN A 74 19.26 -2.07 18.50
C GLN A 74 20.34 -1.57 17.54
N THR A 75 20.85 -2.46 16.70
CA THR A 75 21.68 -2.12 15.55
C THR A 75 21.00 -2.58 14.27
N TRP A 76 21.34 -1.94 13.15
CA TRP A 76 20.80 -2.29 11.84
C TRP A 76 21.93 -2.78 10.94
N LEU A 77 21.74 -3.96 10.37
CA LEU A 77 22.67 -4.58 9.43
C LEU A 77 22.09 -4.51 8.01
N ASN A 78 22.98 -4.56 7.01
CA ASN A 78 22.61 -4.52 5.58
C ASN A 78 21.67 -3.35 5.23
N LEU A 79 22.02 -2.15 5.69
CA LEU A 79 21.28 -0.94 5.34
C LEU A 79 21.23 -0.79 3.82
N ARG A 80 20.02 -0.62 3.28
CA ARG A 80 19.80 -0.35 1.87
C ARG A 80 18.80 0.78 1.71
N PRO A 81 19.04 1.71 0.78
CA PRO A 81 18.01 2.67 0.41
C PRO A 81 16.86 1.96 -0.31
N THR A 82 15.66 2.53 -0.17
CA THR A 82 14.46 2.08 -0.86
C THR A 82 13.75 3.26 -1.49
N LEU A 83 13.08 3.05 -2.63
CA LEU A 83 12.01 3.93 -3.12
C LEU A 83 10.70 3.21 -2.82
N GLY A 84 9.89 3.78 -1.92
CA GLY A 84 8.76 3.04 -1.38
C GLY A 84 9.30 1.81 -0.65
N TRP A 85 8.75 0.63 -0.91
CA TRP A 85 9.20 -0.67 -0.37
C TRP A 85 10.22 -1.37 -1.26
N VAL A 86 10.54 -0.81 -2.42
CA VAL A 86 11.46 -1.41 -3.40
C VAL A 86 12.89 -0.99 -3.09
N THR A 87 13.82 -1.96 -3.06
CA THR A 87 15.24 -1.64 -2.88
C THR A 87 15.77 -0.84 -4.07
N THR A 88 16.59 0.18 -3.83
CA THR A 88 17.09 1.06 -4.90
C THR A 88 18.61 1.11 -4.94
N SER A 89 19.17 1.32 -6.13
CA SER A 89 20.61 1.61 -6.32
C SER A 89 20.80 2.67 -7.41
N GLY A 90 22.05 2.95 -7.80
CA GLY A 90 22.40 3.85 -8.92
C GLY A 90 22.56 5.33 -8.56
N VAL A 91 21.93 5.79 -7.47
CA VAL A 91 22.04 7.16 -6.97
C VAL A 91 22.92 7.22 -5.72
N ASP A 92 23.76 8.25 -5.64
CA ASP A 92 24.63 8.53 -4.49
C ASP A 92 23.81 8.78 -3.21
N GLU A 93 24.26 8.22 -2.09
CA GLU A 93 23.65 8.42 -0.77
C GLU A 93 23.59 9.91 -0.40
N ALA A 94 24.59 10.71 -0.77
CA ALA A 94 24.60 12.15 -0.51
C ALA A 94 23.45 12.91 -1.21
N VAL A 95 22.92 12.35 -2.31
CA VAL A 95 21.75 12.90 -3.02
C VAL A 95 20.46 12.41 -2.38
N LEU A 96 20.40 11.15 -1.96
CA LEU A 96 19.18 10.53 -1.45
C LEU A 96 18.88 10.91 0.02
N GLU A 97 19.91 11.03 0.86
CA GLU A 97 19.78 11.33 2.29
C GLU A 97 18.91 12.57 2.59
N PRO A 98 19.09 13.75 1.93
CA PRO A 98 18.23 14.91 2.18
C PRO A 98 16.76 14.74 1.71
N LEU A 99 16.48 13.70 0.93
CA LEU A 99 15.16 13.36 0.39
C LEU A 99 14.44 12.28 1.21
N MET A 100 15.10 11.70 2.22
CA MET A 100 14.51 10.64 3.05
C MET A 100 13.20 11.10 3.71
N GLY A 101 12.15 10.31 3.50
CA GLY A 101 10.80 10.59 4.01
C GLY A 101 10.00 11.63 3.20
N LYS A 102 10.58 12.24 2.16
CA LYS A 102 9.90 13.21 1.28
C LYS A 102 9.42 12.55 -0.01
N PRO A 103 8.37 13.06 -0.67
CA PRO A 103 7.96 12.53 -1.96
C PRO A 103 9.01 12.85 -3.03
N VAL A 104 9.30 11.88 -3.90
CA VAL A 104 10.25 12.03 -5.01
C VAL A 104 9.69 11.49 -6.31
N LEU A 105 10.26 12.01 -7.40
CA LEU A 105 10.23 11.37 -8.70
C LEU A 105 11.63 10.82 -9.01
N ALA A 106 11.71 9.51 -9.21
CA ALA A 106 12.91 8.84 -9.71
C ALA A 106 12.73 8.45 -11.18
N ARG A 107 13.85 8.42 -11.91
CA ARG A 107 13.96 7.81 -13.23
C ARG A 107 15.01 6.71 -13.18
N GLY A 108 14.84 5.68 -13.98
CA GLY A 108 15.74 4.53 -13.97
C GLY A 108 15.16 3.33 -14.69
N ARG A 109 15.43 2.14 -14.14
CA ARG A 109 14.93 0.87 -14.68
C ARG A 109 14.61 -0.12 -13.57
N ALA A 110 13.57 -0.92 -13.79
CA ALA A 110 13.30 -2.08 -12.96
C ALA A 110 14.33 -3.19 -13.24
N ALA A 111 14.93 -3.74 -12.20
CA ALA A 111 15.98 -4.76 -12.29
C ALA A 111 15.75 -5.89 -11.28
N SER A 112 16.52 -6.96 -11.39
CA SER A 112 16.62 -7.98 -10.35
C SER A 112 17.37 -7.44 -9.14
N ALA A 113 17.08 -7.97 -7.96
CA ALA A 113 17.81 -7.58 -6.76
C ALA A 113 19.31 -7.91 -6.86
N PRO A 114 20.22 -6.99 -6.49
CA PRO A 114 21.63 -7.29 -6.43
C PRO A 114 21.89 -8.35 -5.33
N PRO A 115 22.85 -9.27 -5.53
CA PRO A 115 23.18 -10.29 -4.56
C PRO A 115 23.59 -9.67 -3.23
N SER A 116 22.98 -10.14 -2.15
CA SER A 116 23.29 -9.68 -0.80
C SER A 116 24.64 -10.22 -0.34
N ALA A 117 25.48 -9.37 0.24
CA ALA A 117 26.62 -9.85 1.00
C ALA A 117 26.13 -10.75 2.14
N PRO A 118 26.81 -11.88 2.43
CA PRO A 118 26.46 -12.73 3.55
C PRO A 118 26.53 -11.95 4.85
N THR A 119 25.45 -11.98 5.62
CA THR A 119 25.33 -11.25 6.88
C THR A 119 25.96 -12.06 8.01
N PRO A 120 26.82 -11.48 8.86
CA PRO A 120 27.26 -12.15 10.08
C PRO A 120 26.06 -12.36 11.01
N THR A 121 25.58 -13.59 11.16
CA THR A 121 24.41 -13.95 12.00
C THR A 121 24.78 -14.25 13.45
N GLY A 122 25.87 -13.66 13.96
CA GLY A 122 26.42 -13.95 15.28
C GLY A 122 25.67 -13.31 16.46
N GLY A 123 24.33 -13.24 16.44
CA GLY A 123 23.54 -12.66 17.52
C GLY A 123 22.08 -13.09 17.52
N GLN A 124 21.39 -12.80 18.63
CA GLN A 124 19.98 -13.14 18.82
C GLN A 124 19.08 -12.16 18.06
N PRO A 125 17.97 -12.61 17.44
CA PRO A 125 16.99 -11.71 16.83
C PRO A 125 16.38 -10.79 17.91
N CYS A 126 16.04 -9.57 17.53
CA CYS A 126 15.36 -8.64 18.43
C CYS A 126 14.00 -9.22 18.86
N PRO A 127 13.59 -9.07 20.13
CA PRO A 127 12.24 -9.46 20.56
C PRO A 127 11.21 -8.64 19.77
N MET A 128 10.21 -9.33 19.20
CA MET A 128 9.12 -8.68 18.48
C MET A 128 8.33 -7.77 19.42
N MET A 129 8.44 -6.44 19.25
CA MET A 129 7.64 -5.45 19.99
C MET A 129 6.48 -4.87 19.17
N GLN A 130 6.05 -5.57 18.12
CA GLN A 130 5.10 -5.03 17.15
C GLN A 130 3.65 -5.05 17.68
N MET A 131 3.07 -3.86 17.85
CA MET A 131 1.69 -3.69 18.34
C MET A 131 0.61 -3.85 17.26
N ARG A 132 0.96 -3.72 15.97
CA ARG A 132 0.06 -3.90 14.82
C ARG A 132 0.77 -4.60 13.68
N SER A 133 0.10 -5.54 12.99
CA SER A 133 0.69 -6.34 11.90
C SER A 133 1.12 -5.53 10.68
N ASP A 134 0.57 -4.33 10.49
CA ASP A 134 0.91 -3.41 9.39
C ASP A 134 2.09 -2.48 9.72
N TRP A 135 2.61 -2.48 10.95
CA TRP A 135 3.76 -1.67 11.32
C TRP A 135 5.08 -2.39 11.05
N VAL A 136 5.91 -1.83 10.18
CA VAL A 136 7.24 -2.36 9.90
C VAL A 136 8.28 -1.43 10.50
N GLN A 137 9.13 -1.98 11.38
CA GLN A 137 10.29 -1.24 11.89
C GLN A 137 11.36 -1.12 10.81
N THR A 138 11.95 0.07 10.71
CA THR A 138 13.03 0.38 9.80
C THR A 138 14.14 1.15 10.52
N PRO A 139 15.35 1.25 9.93
CA PRO A 139 16.44 2.06 10.48
C PRO A 139 16.06 3.50 10.83
N ARG A 140 14.99 4.04 10.20
CA ARG A 140 14.56 5.43 10.35
C ARG A 140 13.21 5.59 11.04
N GLY A 141 12.68 4.54 11.66
CA GLY A 141 11.44 4.59 12.44
C GLY A 141 10.45 3.49 12.07
N ILE A 142 9.16 3.80 12.16
CA ILE A 142 8.08 2.86 11.81
C ILE A 142 7.45 3.31 10.51
N ARG A 143 7.25 2.37 9.59
CA ARG A 143 6.42 2.51 8.39
C ARG A 143 5.13 1.74 8.56
N ILE A 144 4.08 2.16 7.86
CA ILE A 144 2.82 1.44 7.77
C ILE A 144 2.76 0.78 6.39
N ASP A 145 2.65 -0.54 6.36
CA ASP A 145 2.38 -1.29 5.14
C ASP A 145 0.87 -1.36 4.91
N ARG A 146 0.41 -0.65 3.88
CA ARG A 146 -1.01 -0.57 3.53
C ARG A 146 -1.45 -1.68 2.57
N GLY A 147 -0.57 -2.64 2.27
CA GLY A 147 -0.87 -3.80 1.41
C GLY A 147 -0.72 -3.54 -0.09
N HIS A 148 -0.41 -2.31 -0.50
CA HIS A 148 -0.13 -1.96 -1.89
C HIS A 148 1.39 -1.94 -2.09
N ARG A 149 1.93 -3.00 -2.71
CA ARG A 149 3.35 -3.10 -3.05
C ARG A 149 3.50 -3.17 -4.55
N VAL A 150 4.51 -2.46 -5.06
CA VAL A 150 4.90 -2.54 -6.46
C VAL A 150 5.54 -3.90 -6.73
N ASP A 151 5.16 -4.54 -7.84
CA ASP A 151 5.67 -5.85 -8.24
C ASP A 151 7.03 -5.77 -8.97
N ILE A 152 8.02 -5.17 -8.30
CA ILE A 152 9.42 -5.19 -8.72
C ILE A 152 10.33 -5.41 -7.51
N GLU A 153 11.41 -6.15 -7.70
CA GLU A 153 12.36 -6.44 -6.62
C GLU A 153 13.34 -5.27 -6.37
N HIS A 154 13.76 -4.63 -7.44
CA HIS A 154 14.80 -3.61 -7.42
C HIS A 154 14.57 -2.53 -8.47
N PHE A 155 14.97 -1.30 -8.12
CA PHE A 155 14.98 -0.17 -9.03
C PHE A 155 16.38 0.45 -9.09
N GLU A 156 17.00 0.42 -10.26
CA GLU A 156 18.27 1.10 -10.50
C GLU A 156 17.97 2.51 -10.99
N ALA A 157 18.03 3.47 -10.07
CA ALA A 157 17.74 4.87 -10.34
C ALA A 157 18.94 5.54 -11.03
N THR A 158 18.67 6.24 -12.13
CA THR A 158 19.63 7.12 -12.81
C THR A 158 19.54 8.55 -12.31
N SER A 159 18.38 8.96 -11.81
CA SER A 159 18.16 10.27 -11.18
C SER A 159 17.00 10.22 -10.20
N VAL A 160 17.07 11.09 -9.18
CA VAL A 160 16.01 11.30 -8.19
C VAL A 160 15.90 12.80 -7.93
N ARG A 161 14.67 13.32 -7.87
CA ARG A 161 14.39 14.71 -7.47
C ARG A 161 13.20 14.77 -6.51
N PRO A 162 13.08 15.82 -5.68
CA PRO A 162 11.82 16.13 -5.00
C PRO A 162 10.62 16.11 -5.97
N LEU A 163 9.49 15.59 -5.49
CA LEU A 163 8.20 15.68 -6.19
C LEU A 163 7.49 16.95 -5.72
N ASP A 164 7.91 18.09 -6.25
CA ASP A 164 7.34 19.41 -5.91
C ASP A 164 5.91 19.58 -6.44
N GLU A 165 5.51 18.72 -7.39
CA GLU A 165 4.18 18.69 -7.98
C GLU A 165 3.10 18.12 -7.04
N LEU A 166 3.49 17.49 -5.92
CA LEU A 166 2.57 17.10 -4.86
C LEU A 166 2.60 18.14 -3.74
N THR A 167 1.46 18.78 -3.53
CA THR A 167 1.28 19.77 -2.46
C THR A 167 0.10 19.40 -1.59
N VAL A 168 0.21 19.67 -0.29
CA VAL A 168 -0.91 19.55 0.65
C VAL A 168 -0.93 20.82 1.52
N THR A 169 -2.02 21.56 1.44
CA THR A 169 -2.24 22.77 2.24
C THR A 169 -3.36 22.55 3.24
N LEU A 170 -3.24 23.18 4.41
CA LEU A 170 -4.30 23.22 5.41
C LEU A 170 -5.15 24.46 5.16
N GLU A 171 -6.44 24.25 4.94
CA GLU A 171 -7.47 25.27 4.73
C GLU A 171 -8.55 25.08 5.78
N GLU A 172 -8.50 25.87 6.86
CA GLU A 172 -9.41 25.75 8.01
C GLU A 172 -9.38 24.33 8.63
N ASP A 173 -10.44 23.55 8.45
CA ASP A 173 -10.62 22.18 8.94
C ASP A 173 -10.42 21.11 7.84
N ARG A 174 -9.89 21.51 6.69
CA ARG A 174 -9.68 20.65 5.52
C ARG A 174 -8.25 20.69 5.01
N LEU A 175 -7.84 19.60 4.39
CA LEU A 175 -6.58 19.44 3.68
C LEU A 175 -6.87 19.46 2.18
N LEU A 176 -6.36 20.47 1.47
CA LEU A 176 -6.37 20.48 0.02
C LEU A 176 -5.10 19.78 -0.48
N ALA A 177 -5.27 18.59 -1.03
CA ALA A 177 -4.20 17.87 -1.70
C ALA A 177 -4.26 18.13 -3.20
N THR A 178 -3.14 18.51 -3.80
CA THR A 178 -3.02 18.73 -5.25
C THR A 178 -1.81 17.99 -5.79
N LEU A 179 -2.03 17.19 -6.84
CA LEU A 179 -1.00 16.56 -7.64
C LEU A 179 -1.07 17.12 -9.06
N GLN A 180 0.01 17.75 -9.53
CA GLN A 180 0.21 18.01 -10.95
C GLN A 180 0.90 16.79 -11.59
N ASN A 181 0.44 16.32 -12.76
CA ASN A 181 1.10 15.22 -13.46
C ASN A 181 2.55 15.63 -13.81
N PRO A 182 3.57 15.00 -13.19
CA PRO A 182 4.96 15.38 -13.37
C PRO A 182 5.62 14.71 -14.59
N LEU A 183 4.88 13.83 -15.28
CA LEU A 183 5.38 13.01 -16.37
C LEU A 183 5.08 13.67 -17.72
N PRO A 184 5.90 13.38 -18.76
CA PRO A 184 5.68 13.94 -20.10
C PRO A 184 4.55 13.24 -20.87
N PHE A 185 3.83 12.31 -20.25
CA PHE A 185 2.72 11.55 -20.83
C PHE A 185 1.55 11.44 -19.85
N ALA A 186 0.39 11.01 -20.34
CA ALA A 186 -0.82 10.93 -19.54
C ALA A 186 -0.73 9.77 -18.53
N LEU A 187 -1.20 10.03 -17.31
CA LEU A 187 -1.47 9.02 -16.30
C LEU A 187 -2.94 8.59 -16.38
N THR A 188 -3.24 7.35 -16.06
CA THR A 188 -4.61 6.81 -16.10
C THR A 188 -5.04 6.23 -14.77
N ASP A 189 -6.35 6.27 -14.50
CA ASP A 189 -7.00 5.74 -13.30
C ASP A 189 -6.33 6.22 -12.01
N LEU A 190 -6.15 7.54 -11.88
CA LEU A 190 -5.49 8.13 -10.71
C LEU A 190 -6.49 8.33 -9.57
N THR A 191 -6.08 7.95 -8.36
CA THR A 191 -6.85 8.22 -7.15
C THR A 191 -5.94 8.76 -6.05
N LEU A 192 -6.31 9.91 -5.48
CA LEU A 192 -5.71 10.38 -4.23
C LEU A 192 -6.50 9.81 -3.05
N ARG A 193 -5.82 9.26 -2.06
CA ARG A 193 -6.44 8.69 -0.85
C ARG A 193 -5.81 9.30 0.39
N MET A 194 -6.64 9.81 1.29
CA MET A 194 -6.19 10.24 2.62
C MET A 194 -6.38 9.09 3.61
N HIS A 195 -5.31 8.72 4.29
CA HIS A 195 -5.35 7.78 5.40
C HIS A 195 -5.35 8.51 6.73
N TYR A 196 -6.14 7.98 7.67
CA TYR A 196 -6.33 8.54 8.99
C TYR A 196 -5.93 7.53 10.06
N GLU A 197 -5.38 8.02 11.16
CA GLU A 197 -4.94 7.23 12.31
C GLU A 197 -5.66 7.67 13.58
N GLY A 198 -5.99 6.73 14.47
CA GLY A 198 -6.80 6.97 15.66
C GLY A 198 -6.14 7.94 16.67
N CYS A 199 -6.92 8.90 17.17
CA CYS A 199 -6.42 9.95 18.07
C CYS A 199 -6.07 9.51 19.49
N TYR A 200 -6.72 8.47 20.02
CA TYR A 200 -6.75 8.20 21.46
C TYR A 200 -6.51 6.74 21.85
N GLY A 201 -5.29 6.26 21.60
CA GLY A 201 -4.72 5.08 22.24
C GLY A 201 -5.23 3.71 21.78
N LYS A 202 -6.34 3.65 21.02
CA LYS A 202 -6.69 2.44 20.27
C LYS A 202 -6.23 2.58 18.83
N PRO A 203 -5.38 1.66 18.34
CA PRO A 203 -5.06 1.63 16.93
C PRO A 203 -6.35 1.42 16.12
N GLY A 204 -6.46 2.22 15.08
CA GLY A 204 -7.58 2.23 14.17
C GLY A 204 -7.17 3.09 13.00
N SER A 205 -7.44 2.60 11.79
CA SER A 205 -7.24 3.35 10.57
C SER A 205 -8.56 3.43 9.82
N THR A 206 -8.72 4.52 9.08
CA THR A 206 -9.73 4.65 8.03
C THR A 206 -9.09 5.36 6.85
N SER A 207 -9.79 5.37 5.71
CA SER A 207 -9.32 6.09 4.53
C SER A 207 -10.49 6.67 3.77
N ILE A 208 -10.28 7.84 3.17
CA ILE A 208 -11.21 8.46 2.24
C ILE A 208 -10.49 8.59 0.90
N ALA A 209 -11.10 8.05 -0.16
CA ALA A 209 -10.60 8.19 -1.51
C ALA A 209 -11.29 9.36 -2.20
N ALA A 210 -10.54 10.12 -2.99
CA ALA A 210 -11.08 11.04 -3.97
C ALA A 210 -11.79 10.26 -5.09
N GLU A 211 -12.53 10.97 -5.94
CA GLU A 211 -13.01 10.41 -7.19
C GLU A 211 -11.82 10.00 -8.07
N THR A 212 -11.89 8.81 -8.66
CA THR A 212 -10.88 8.34 -9.60
C THR A 212 -10.95 9.15 -10.89
N VAL A 213 -9.83 9.76 -11.26
CA VAL A 213 -9.68 10.45 -12.53
C VAL A 213 -9.18 9.46 -13.56
N ALA A 214 -10.02 9.19 -14.56
CA ALA A 214 -9.69 8.24 -15.62
C ALA A 214 -8.40 8.61 -16.37
N ARG A 215 -8.10 9.91 -16.52
CA ARG A 215 -6.96 10.40 -17.29
C ARG A 215 -6.50 11.77 -16.81
N LEU A 216 -5.19 11.93 -16.60
CA LEU A 216 -4.56 13.19 -16.24
C LEU A 216 -3.42 13.50 -17.23
N GLU A 217 -3.61 14.52 -18.07
CA GLU A 217 -2.61 14.90 -19.10
C GLU A 217 -1.35 15.51 -18.48
N PRO A 218 -0.22 15.56 -19.23
CA PRO A 218 1.00 16.23 -18.78
C PRO A 218 0.73 17.66 -18.28
N GLY A 219 1.20 17.96 -17.08
CA GLY A 219 1.02 19.27 -16.45
C GLY A 219 -0.39 19.62 -15.98
N GLN A 220 -1.39 18.75 -16.17
CA GLN A 220 -2.71 18.92 -15.55
C GLN A 220 -2.65 18.58 -14.05
N SER A 221 -3.57 19.15 -13.29
CA SER A 221 -3.66 18.96 -11.85
C SER A 221 -4.93 18.23 -11.43
N LEU A 222 -4.77 17.30 -10.49
CA LEU A 222 -5.84 16.69 -9.71
C LEU A 222 -5.79 17.28 -8.31
N SER A 223 -6.89 17.88 -7.87
CA SER A 223 -7.04 18.42 -6.52
C SER A 223 -8.22 17.79 -5.81
N HIS A 224 -8.07 17.48 -4.53
CA HIS A 224 -9.16 17.00 -3.68
C HIS A 224 -9.05 17.54 -2.25
N SER A 225 -10.21 17.84 -1.65
CA SER A 225 -10.29 18.39 -0.30
C SER A 225 -10.76 17.34 0.70
N PHE A 226 -9.88 16.93 1.59
CA PHE A 226 -10.13 15.94 2.63
C PHE A 226 -10.40 16.63 3.97
N PRO A 227 -11.30 16.11 4.83
CA PRO A 227 -11.41 16.62 6.20
C PRO A 227 -10.12 16.31 6.98
N VAL A 228 -9.75 17.17 7.94
CA VAL A 228 -8.62 16.90 8.86
C VAL A 228 -8.93 15.72 9.79
N ILE A 229 -10.20 15.58 10.19
CA ILE A 229 -10.70 14.50 11.04
C ILE A 229 -11.68 13.63 10.26
N ALA A 230 -11.51 12.32 10.31
CA ALA A 230 -12.48 11.35 9.83
C ALA A 230 -13.12 10.60 11.01
N GLU A 231 -14.43 10.42 10.94
CA GLU A 231 -15.18 9.54 11.83
C GLU A 231 -15.42 8.20 11.12
N HIS A 232 -15.45 7.10 11.87
CA HIS A 232 -15.90 5.81 11.33
C HIS A 232 -17.42 5.81 11.28
N ASP A 233 -18.00 5.68 10.09
CA ASP A 233 -19.47 5.59 9.89
C ASP A 233 -20.06 4.33 10.52
N GLU A 234 -19.27 3.27 10.67
CA GLU A 234 -19.73 2.03 11.32
C GLU A 234 -19.33 1.98 12.80
N PRO A 235 -20.29 2.10 13.73
CA PRO A 235 -20.06 1.81 15.12
C PRO A 235 -19.79 0.31 15.28
N GLY A 236 -18.52 -0.09 15.26
CA GLY A 236 -18.11 -1.42 15.72
C GLY A 236 -18.70 -1.68 17.12
N PRO A 237 -19.05 -2.93 17.47
CA PRO A 237 -19.86 -3.25 18.64
C PRO A 237 -19.21 -2.67 19.90
N ARG A 238 -19.84 -1.65 20.49
CA ARG A 238 -19.40 -1.02 21.75
C ARG A 238 -20.51 -1.01 22.79
N LYS A 239 -20.18 -1.56 23.97
CA LYS A 239 -20.64 -1.01 25.25
C LYS A 239 -19.98 0.37 25.42
N GLY A 240 -20.73 1.46 25.23
CA GLY A 240 -20.27 2.82 25.57
C GLY A 240 -19.78 3.72 24.41
N GLY A 241 -20.60 3.89 23.37
CA GLY A 241 -20.99 5.19 22.77
C GLY A 241 -20.02 6.37 22.60
N SER A 242 -18.77 6.22 22.14
CA SER A 242 -18.03 7.36 21.55
C SER A 242 -17.63 7.07 20.11
N THR A 243 -17.84 8.04 19.22
CA THR A 243 -17.25 8.10 17.88
C THR A 243 -15.73 8.04 18.01
N ARG A 244 -15.08 7.32 17.10
CA ARG A 244 -13.61 7.28 17.03
C ARG A 244 -13.18 8.34 16.03
N SER A 245 -12.61 9.43 16.53
CA SER A 245 -11.96 10.44 15.68
C SER A 245 -10.60 9.90 15.22
N HIS A 246 -10.36 9.99 13.92
CA HIS A 246 -9.09 9.67 13.30
C HIS A 246 -8.53 10.94 12.68
N LEU A 247 -7.26 11.21 12.95
CA LEU A 247 -6.54 12.36 12.41
C LEU A 247 -5.92 11.99 11.08
N ALA A 248 -6.01 12.89 10.10
CA ALA A 248 -5.33 12.72 8.82
C ALA A 248 -3.83 12.49 9.06
N SER A 249 -3.29 11.45 8.43
CA SER A 249 -1.94 10.95 8.72
C SER A 249 -1.06 10.92 7.48
N ALA A 250 -1.59 10.44 6.36
CA ALA A 250 -0.81 10.28 5.14
C ALA A 250 -1.68 10.38 3.89
N ILE A 251 -1.09 10.88 2.81
CA ILE A 251 -1.69 10.82 1.47
C ILE A 251 -1.05 9.71 0.66
N VAL A 252 -1.89 8.93 -0.01
CA VAL A 252 -1.50 7.86 -0.91
C VAL A 252 -1.95 8.21 -2.33
N LEU A 253 -1.08 7.97 -3.31
CA LEU A 253 -1.42 8.02 -4.72
C LEU A 253 -1.54 6.60 -5.27
N GLU A 254 -2.67 6.31 -5.90
CA GLU A 254 -2.90 5.11 -6.70
C GLU A 254 -2.94 5.53 -8.18
N VAL A 255 -2.31 4.74 -9.04
CA VAL A 255 -2.29 4.94 -10.50
C VAL A 255 -2.51 3.58 -11.16
N GLY A 256 -3.54 3.46 -12.00
CA GLY A 256 -3.82 2.20 -12.71
C GLY A 256 -2.94 1.98 -13.94
N GLY A 257 -2.41 3.06 -14.54
CA GLY A 257 -1.51 2.95 -15.68
C GLY A 257 -0.98 4.29 -16.19
N ALA A 258 -0.29 4.22 -17.33
CA ALA A 258 0.21 5.38 -18.05
C ALA A 258 0.17 5.12 -19.56
N GLU A 259 -0.14 6.15 -20.33
CA GLU A 259 -0.07 6.13 -21.80
C GLU A 259 1.31 6.56 -22.27
N SER A 260 2.32 5.80 -21.87
CA SER A 260 3.70 6.14 -22.18
C SER A 260 4.04 5.79 -23.64
N PRO A 261 4.81 6.65 -24.35
CA PRO A 261 5.45 6.24 -25.58
C PRO A 261 6.58 5.25 -25.27
N GLU A 262 6.83 4.31 -26.19
CA GLU A 262 8.08 3.53 -26.25
C GLU A 262 8.36 2.59 -25.05
N GLY A 263 7.32 2.11 -24.37
CA GLY A 263 7.45 1.07 -23.34
C GLY A 263 8.06 1.55 -22.02
N ALA A 264 7.97 2.85 -21.73
CA ALA A 264 8.26 3.39 -20.41
C ALA A 264 7.23 2.88 -19.39
N GLU A 265 7.69 2.53 -18.20
CA GLU A 265 6.84 2.01 -17.12
C GLU A 265 6.72 3.04 -16.00
N VAL A 266 5.57 3.06 -15.31
CA VAL A 266 5.36 3.91 -14.13
C VAL A 266 5.09 3.04 -12.94
N TYR A 267 5.90 3.24 -11.91
CA TYR A 267 5.78 2.61 -10.61
C TYR A 267 5.34 3.65 -9.58
N VAL A 268 4.43 3.27 -8.69
CA VAL A 268 3.91 4.18 -7.65
C VAL A 268 3.88 3.48 -6.31
N ASP A 269 4.60 4.03 -5.35
CA ASP A 269 4.61 3.65 -3.94
C ASP A 269 4.76 4.92 -3.09
N LEU A 270 3.77 5.78 -3.28
CA LEU A 270 3.75 7.13 -2.74
C LEU A 270 2.81 7.18 -1.54
N ASP A 271 3.31 6.79 -0.36
CA ASP A 271 2.65 6.96 0.94
C ASP A 271 3.36 8.06 1.74
N VAL A 272 2.82 9.27 1.67
CA VAL A 272 3.46 10.48 2.19
C VAL A 272 2.82 10.88 3.49
N GLY A 273 3.55 10.68 4.60
CA GLY A 273 3.13 11.18 5.90
C GLY A 273 3.02 12.71 5.91
N LEU A 274 1.88 13.25 6.35
CA LEU A 274 1.64 14.71 6.35
C LEU A 274 2.65 15.49 7.19
N ARG A 275 3.19 14.86 8.24
CA ARG A 275 4.29 15.41 9.06
C ARG A 275 5.56 15.66 8.24
N ASN A 276 5.83 14.83 7.23
CA ASN A 276 7.00 14.98 6.36
C ASN A 276 6.81 16.14 5.36
N LEU A 277 5.56 16.55 5.12
CA LEU A 277 5.20 17.76 4.38
C LEU A 277 5.17 19.02 5.27
N GLY A 278 5.58 18.91 6.53
CA GLY A 278 5.60 20.02 7.49
C GLY A 278 4.26 20.29 8.18
N LEU A 279 3.23 19.50 7.92
CA LEU A 279 1.92 19.66 8.55
C LEU A 279 1.92 19.03 9.94
N ARG A 280 1.65 19.85 10.96
CA ARG A 280 1.47 19.41 12.35
C ARG A 280 -0.01 19.51 12.69
N LEU A 281 -0.68 18.37 12.60
CA LEU A 281 -2.09 18.25 12.94
C LEU A 281 -2.20 17.70 14.36
N GLU A 282 -3.21 18.16 15.07
CA GLU A 282 -3.48 17.78 16.46
C GLU A 282 -4.86 17.12 16.56
N CYS A 283 -4.97 16.18 17.49
CA CYS A 283 -6.26 15.58 17.80
C CYS A 283 -7.15 16.59 18.54
N PRO A 284 -8.45 16.61 18.26
CA PRO A 284 -9.38 17.53 18.92
C PRO A 284 -9.46 17.18 20.40
N ASP A 285 -9.53 18.20 21.27
CA ASP A 285 -9.69 18.01 22.72
C ASP A 285 -10.84 17.05 23.06
N ARG A 286 -10.67 16.28 24.14
CA ARG A 286 -11.66 15.29 24.60
C ARG A 286 -12.85 15.92 25.31
#